data_AF-A0A2T1E3W5-F1
#
_entry.id   AF-A0A2T1E3W5-F1
#
_cell.length_a   1.000
_cell.length_b   1.000
_cell.length_c   1.000
_cell.angle_alpha   90.00
_cell.angle_beta   90.00
_cell.angle_gamma   90.00
#
_symmetry.space_group_name_H-M   'P 1'
#
loop_
_entity.id
_entity.type
_entity.pdbx_description
1 polymer ?
#
loop_
_entity_poly.entity_id
_entity_poly.type
_entity_poly.pdbx_seq_one_letter_code
_entity_poly.pdbx_strand_id
1 'polypeptide(L)'
;MNTRSKRQKQESQSPVETLRIDRTTYNQDEFAMRCGIPRATYQRWIAGKAEARLTLGQLKSLCRELGIIKVEDLPDGFGIQTGSSQNE
;
A
#
# COMPACT_ATOMS: atom_id res chain seq x y z
N MET A 1 -9.67 -15.64 29.11
CA MET A 1 -9.94 -16.41 27.88
C MET A 1 -10.52 -15.48 26.82
N ASN A 2 -10.02 -15.59 25.59
CA ASN A 2 -10.51 -15.04 24.31
C ASN A 2 -10.56 -13.52 24.11
N THR A 3 -9.40 -12.88 24.00
CA THR A 3 -9.28 -11.59 23.29
C THR A 3 -9.17 -11.84 21.79
N ARG A 4 -10.34 -11.96 21.17
CA ARG A 4 -10.55 -12.03 19.73
C ARG A 4 -9.85 -10.83 19.05
N SER A 5 -8.74 -11.12 18.39
CA SER A 5 -8.24 -10.43 17.19
C SER A 5 -8.25 -8.90 17.26
N LYS A 6 -7.35 -8.31 18.05
CA LYS A 6 -6.74 -7.02 17.70
C LYS A 6 -5.90 -7.24 16.43
N ARG A 7 -6.57 -7.40 15.28
CA ARG A 7 -6.00 -6.96 14.00
C ARG A 7 -5.76 -5.48 14.20
N GLN A 8 -4.57 -5.16 14.69
CA GLN A 8 -4.12 -3.79 14.82
C GLN A 8 -4.34 -3.17 13.44
N LYS A 9 -5.37 -2.32 13.34
CA LYS A 9 -5.26 -1.10 12.56
C LYS A 9 -4.05 -0.37 13.14
N GLN A 10 -2.84 -0.83 12.80
CA GLN A 10 -1.79 0.12 12.54
C GLN A 10 -2.39 0.94 11.41
N GLU A 11 -2.78 2.18 11.71
CA GLU A 11 -2.98 3.19 10.68
C GLU A 11 -1.73 3.13 9.83
N SER A 12 -1.80 2.36 8.74
CA SER A 12 -0.68 2.17 7.87
C SER A 12 -0.52 3.51 7.20
N GLN A 13 0.48 4.27 7.63
CA GLN A 13 0.85 5.57 7.06
C GLN A 13 1.34 5.47 5.60
N SER A 14 1.21 4.28 5.00
CA SER A 14 1.55 3.99 3.63
C SER A 14 0.31 4.15 2.76
N PRO A 15 0.32 5.08 1.78
CA PRO A 15 -0.82 5.31 0.90
C PRO A 15 -1.29 4.05 0.16
N VAL A 16 -0.38 3.15 -0.23
CA VAL A 16 -0.76 1.92 -0.95
C VAL A 16 -1.52 0.92 -0.08
N GLU A 17 -1.18 0.83 1.21
CA GLU A 17 -1.84 -0.09 2.12
C GLU A 17 -3.23 0.42 2.50
N THR A 18 -3.35 1.73 2.70
CA THR A 18 -4.65 2.39 2.89
C THR A 18 -5.57 2.16 1.69
N LEU A 19 -5.09 2.43 0.48
CA LEU A 19 -5.86 2.20 -0.75
C LEU A 19 -6.27 0.72 -0.90
N ARG A 20 -5.39 -0.23 -0.58
CA ARG A 20 -5.73 -1.66 -0.61
C ARG A 20 -6.86 -1.98 0.35
N ILE A 21 -6.77 -1.52 1.60
CA ILE A 21 -7.78 -1.77 2.64
C ILE A 21 -9.13 -1.15 2.26
N ASP A 22 -9.10 0.07 1.72
CA ASP A 22 -10.31 0.85 1.46
C ASP A 22 -11.02 0.42 0.17
N ARG A 23 -10.27 -0.02 -0.85
CA ARG A 23 -10.80 -0.26 -2.19
C ARG A 23 -10.86 -1.73 -2.58
N THR A 24 -10.31 -2.63 -1.78
CA THR A 24 -10.26 -4.07 -2.09
C THR A 24 -10.58 -4.92 -0.87
N THR A 25 -10.96 -6.17 -1.11
CA THR A 25 -11.13 -7.20 -0.05
C THR A 25 -9.91 -8.11 0.07
N TYR A 26 -8.89 -7.89 -0.75
CA TYR A 26 -7.71 -8.75 -0.83
C TYR A 26 -6.83 -8.59 0.40
N ASN A 27 -6.19 -9.67 0.83
CA ASN A 27 -5.07 -9.58 1.78
C ASN A 27 -3.78 -9.09 1.07
N GLN A 28 -2.72 -8.79 1.83
CA GLN A 28 -1.46 -8.27 1.27
C GLN A 28 -0.80 -9.21 0.25
N ASP A 29 -0.87 -10.52 0.47
CA ASP A 29 -0.27 -11.53 -0.41
C ASP A 29 -1.02 -11.60 -1.74
N GLU A 30 -2.35 -11.70 -1.67
CA GLU A 30 -3.20 -11.72 -2.84
C GLU A 30 -3.11 -10.42 -3.66
N PHE A 31 -3.13 -9.26 -2.99
CA PHE A 31 -3.00 -7.97 -3.66
C PHE A 31 -1.65 -7.83 -4.39
N ALA A 32 -0.56 -8.18 -3.71
CA ALA A 32 0.78 -8.13 -4.30
C ALA A 32 0.89 -9.07 -5.51
N MET A 33 0.38 -10.30 -5.40
CA MET A 33 0.33 -11.26 -6.50
C MET A 33 -0.46 -10.72 -7.71
N ARG A 34 -1.66 -10.16 -7.50
CA ARG A 34 -2.49 -9.57 -8.57
C ARG A 34 -1.83 -8.38 -9.25
N CYS A 35 -1.05 -7.60 -8.50
CA CYS A 35 -0.26 -6.50 -9.04
C CYS A 35 1.03 -6.96 -9.72
N GLY A 36 1.39 -8.25 -9.65
CA GLY A 36 2.66 -8.77 -10.17
C GLY A 36 3.88 -8.32 -9.35
N ILE A 37 3.70 -8.07 -8.06
CA ILE A 37 4.71 -7.55 -7.13
C ILE A 37 5.05 -8.64 -6.11
N PRO A 38 6.34 -8.90 -5.81
CA PRO A 38 6.70 -9.79 -4.71
C PRO A 38 6.18 -9.25 -3.38
N ARG A 39 5.57 -10.11 -2.54
CA ARG A 39 5.05 -9.70 -1.22
C ARG A 39 6.10 -9.01 -0.36
N ALA A 40 7.35 -9.47 -0.39
CA ALA A 40 8.45 -8.84 0.35
C ALA A 40 8.68 -7.38 -0.09
N THR A 41 8.57 -7.09 -1.39
CA THR A 41 8.68 -5.72 -1.93
C THR A 41 7.53 -4.85 -1.44
N TYR A 42 6.31 -5.35 -1.51
CA TYR A 42 5.13 -4.66 -0.97
C TYR A 42 5.29 -4.35 0.52
N GLN A 43 5.73 -5.33 1.31
CA GLN A 43 5.99 -5.15 2.74
C GLN A 43 7.07 -4.10 3.03
N ARG A 44 8.08 -3.97 2.17
CA ARG A 44 9.10 -2.91 2.30
C ARG A 44 8.52 -1.53 2.00
N TRP A 45 7.60 -1.39 1.06
CA TRP A 45 6.91 -0.11 0.80
C TRP A 45 6.08 0.32 1.98
N ILE A 46 5.23 -0.57 2.50
CA ILE A 46 4.36 -0.22 3.62
C ILE A 46 5.16 0.08 4.91
N ALA A 47 6.38 -0.46 5.02
CA ALA A 47 7.31 -0.17 6.10
C ALA A 47 8.22 1.06 5.85
N GLY A 48 8.09 1.74 4.70
CA GLY A 48 8.94 2.88 4.33
C GLY A 48 10.41 2.52 4.06
N LYS A 49 10.73 1.23 3.83
CA LYS A 49 12.10 0.72 3.64
C LYS A 49 12.55 0.63 2.18
N ALA A 50 11.67 1.00 1.25
CA ALA A 50 11.97 1.04 -0.17
C ALA A 50 11.01 2.00 -0.87
N GLU A 51 11.55 2.74 -1.83
CA GLU A 51 10.76 3.47 -2.81
C GLU A 51 10.16 2.49 -3.83
N ALA A 52 8.97 2.80 -4.33
CA ALA A 52 8.33 1.95 -5.31
C ALA A 52 8.95 2.12 -6.69
N ARG A 53 9.43 1.00 -7.24
CA ARG A 53 9.88 0.92 -8.63
C ARG A 53 9.05 -0.15 -9.32
N LEU A 54 8.15 0.30 -10.17
CA LEU A 54 7.21 -0.54 -10.90
C LEU A 54 7.51 -0.48 -12.38
N THR A 55 7.42 -1.63 -13.04
CA THR A 55 7.25 -1.65 -14.50
C THR A 55 5.89 -1.06 -14.87
N LEU A 56 5.74 -0.59 -16.10
CA LEU A 56 4.46 -0.04 -16.58
C LEU A 56 3.31 -1.06 -16.48
N GLY A 57 3.61 -2.35 -16.69
CA GLY A 57 2.63 -3.44 -16.53
C GLY A 57 2.14 -3.58 -15.09
N GLN A 58 3.05 -3.59 -14.12
CA GLN A 58 2.70 -3.67 -12.70
C GLN A 58 1.96 -2.41 -12.23
N LEU A 59 2.33 -1.23 -12.74
CA LEU A 59 1.60 0.01 -12.43
C LEU A 59 0.16 -0.04 -12.95
N LYS A 60 -0.05 -0.52 -14.20
CA LYS A 60 -1.40 -0.71 -14.75
C LYS A 60 -2.22 -1.71 -13.95
N SER A 61 -1.63 -2.84 -13.54
CA SER A 61 -2.30 -3.82 -12.68
C SER A 61 -2.67 -3.20 -11.33
N LEU A 62 -1.76 -2.45 -10.71
CA LEU A 62 -2.02 -1.75 -9.45
C LEU A 62 -3.17 -0.75 -9.59
N CYS A 63 -3.16 0.08 -10.64
CA CYS A 63 -4.25 1.02 -10.90
C CYS A 63 -5.58 0.30 -11.07
N ARG A 64 -5.59 -0.79 -11.85
CA ARG A 64 -6.79 -1.60 -12.10
C ARG A 64 -7.35 -2.19 -10.81
N GLU A 65 -6.53 -2.83 -9.99
CA GLU A 65 -7.00 -3.45 -8.74
C GLU A 65 -7.42 -2.40 -7.70
N LEU A 66 -6.83 -1.20 -7.72
CA LEU A 66 -7.21 -0.08 -6.83
C LEU A 66 -8.32 0.83 -7.40
N GLY A 67 -8.88 0.51 -8.57
CA GLY A 67 -9.89 1.34 -9.23
C GLY A 67 -9.41 2.76 -9.56
N ILE A 68 -8.11 2.95 -9.78
CA ILE A 68 -7.50 4.22 -10.18
C ILE A 68 -7.63 4.36 -11.70
N ILE A 69 -8.37 5.37 -12.15
CA ILE A 69 -8.68 5.60 -13.56
C ILE A 69 -7.76 6.68 -14.16
N LYS A 70 -7.33 7.65 -13.35
CA LYS A 70 -6.48 8.75 -13.78
C LYS A 70 -5.15 8.79 -13.04
N VAL A 71 -4.14 9.37 -13.67
CA VAL A 71 -2.80 9.48 -13.08
C VAL A 71 -2.81 10.37 -11.84
N GLU A 72 -3.63 11.43 -11.83
CA GLU A 72 -3.77 12.31 -10.66
C GLU A 72 -4.37 11.63 -9.41
N ASP A 73 -5.00 10.46 -9.56
CA ASP A 73 -5.54 9.68 -8.43
C ASP A 73 -4.47 8.75 -7.80
N LEU A 74 -3.28 8.64 -8.40
CA LEU A 74 -2.15 7.91 -7.83
C LEU A 74 -1.54 8.71 -6.68
N PRO A 75 -1.14 8.05 -5.58
CA PRO A 75 -0.39 8.73 -4.55
C PRO A 75 1.02 9.08 -5.05
N ASP A 76 1.54 10.25 -4.62
CA ASP A 76 2.89 10.70 -4.96
C ASP A 76 3.99 9.77 -4.43
N GLY A 77 3.66 8.94 -3.43
CA GLY A 77 4.54 7.92 -2.89
C GLY A 77 3.76 6.79 -2.23
N PHE A 78 4.35 5.59 -2.24
CA PHE A 78 3.74 4.41 -1.63
C PHE A 78 4.35 4.06 -0.25
N GLY A 79 5.42 4.75 0.15
CA GLY A 79 6.07 4.59 1.45
C GLY A 79 5.33 5.27 2.60
N ILE A 80 5.82 5.10 3.83
CA ILE A 80 5.40 5.93 4.96
C ILE A 80 5.77 7.39 4.66
N GLN A 81 4.79 8.28 4.71
CA GLN A 81 5.03 9.72 4.67
C GLN A 81 5.56 10.12 6.05
N THR A 82 6.86 10.30 6.19
CA THR A 82 7.42 10.88 7.42
C THR A 82 6.86 12.29 7.55
N GLY A 83 5.90 12.48 8.46
CA GLY A 83 5.45 13.80 8.84
C GLY A 83 6.66 14.61 9.26
N SER A 84 6.90 15.72 8.58
CA SER A 84 7.79 16.77 9.02
C SER A 84 7.50 17.02 10.51
N SER A 85 8.44 16.68 11.37
CA SER A 85 8.43 17.19 12.75
C SER A 85 8.65 18.69 12.65
N GLN A 86 7.55 19.45 12.53
CA GLN A 86 7.56 20.87 12.86
C GLN A 86 7.66 20.94 14.39
N ASN A 87 8.90 21.02 14.88
CA ASN A 87 9.13 21.56 16.21
C ASN A 87 8.89 23.07 16.13
N GLU A 88 7.89 23.55 16.87
CA GLU A 88 7.80 24.94 17.36
C GLU A 88 9.00 25.28 18.25
#